data_AF-T1CEB8-F1
#
_entry.id   AF-T1CEB8-F1
#
_cell.length_a   1.000
_cell.length_b   1.000
_cell.length_c   1.000
_cell.angle_alpha   90.00
_cell.angle_beta   90.00
_cell.angle_gamma   90.00
#
_symmetry.space_group_name_H-M   'P 1'
#
loop_
_entity.id
_entity.type
_entity.pdbx_description
1 polymer ?
#
loop_
_entity_poly.entity_id
_entity_poly.type
_entity_poly.pdbx_seq_one_letter_code
_entity_poly.pdbx_strand_id
1 'polypeptide(L)'
;VFIQAHSAYLHSRGADQAVVEISEWLAANVMRAEPVLGISRLDLYCDTQGWLPTMDDFDRFHCRGVRRRVYSMPAEDQAHAMGRKPSGFVFGAGDLMARCYDKTLELRSRGSEWPKACWLDWDQGQPVWRIEFQFRRRTLVSLGCSTPAQALAARQELWHYATQWLSLRTPSRSTVAVAGTLLEWTGPS
;
A
#
# COMPACT_ATOMS: atom_id res chain seq x y z
N VAL A 1 21.39 10.72 -10.28
CA VAL A 1 20.21 10.44 -11.15
C VAL A 1 19.07 10.01 -10.24
N PHE A 2 17.85 10.51 -10.46
CA PHE A 2 16.66 10.07 -9.73
C PHE A 2 15.80 9.21 -10.66
N ILE A 3 15.27 8.09 -10.16
CA ILE A 3 14.42 7.18 -10.91
C ILE A 3 13.18 6.88 -10.08
N GLN A 4 12.03 6.87 -10.75
CA GLN A 4 10.76 6.46 -10.18
C GLN A 4 10.15 5.35 -11.03
N ALA A 5 10.10 4.14 -10.48
CA ALA A 5 9.37 3.03 -11.06
C ALA A 5 7.91 3.08 -10.58
N HIS A 6 6.98 3.30 -11.49
CA HIS A 6 5.55 3.27 -11.18
C HIS A 6 5.02 1.84 -11.07
N SER A 7 3.95 1.65 -10.32
CA SER A 7 3.34 0.33 -10.08
C SER A 7 3.01 -0.42 -11.38
N ALA A 8 2.55 0.27 -12.43
CA ALA A 8 2.27 -0.37 -13.73
C ALA A 8 3.51 -1.08 -14.32
N TYR A 9 4.68 -0.45 -14.24
CA TYR A 9 5.93 -1.03 -14.72
C TYR A 9 6.41 -2.17 -13.79
N LEU A 10 6.29 -1.98 -12.47
CA LEU A 10 6.66 -3.02 -11.50
C LEU A 10 5.79 -4.28 -11.65
N HIS A 11 4.50 -4.13 -11.93
CA HIS A 11 3.60 -5.27 -12.16
C HIS A 11 3.82 -5.95 -13.51
N SER A 12 4.18 -5.20 -14.56
CA SER A 12 4.41 -5.80 -15.87
C SER A 12 5.74 -6.56 -15.95
N ARG A 13 6.74 -6.20 -15.14
CA ARG A 13 8.06 -6.84 -15.13
C ARG A 13 8.29 -7.79 -13.96
N GLY A 14 7.64 -7.55 -12.83
CA GLY A 14 8.09 -8.06 -11.53
C GLY A 14 9.13 -7.12 -10.92
N ALA A 15 9.05 -6.90 -9.60
CA ALA A 15 9.86 -5.88 -8.94
C ALA A 15 11.37 -6.17 -8.97
N ASP A 16 11.76 -7.43 -8.80
CA ASP A 16 13.16 -7.86 -8.88
C ASP A 16 13.74 -7.63 -10.28
N GLN A 17 13.02 -8.06 -11.32
CA GLN A 17 13.42 -7.86 -12.71
C GLN A 17 13.48 -6.37 -13.09
N ALA A 18 12.51 -5.57 -12.62
CA ALA A 18 12.51 -4.12 -12.85
C ALA A 18 13.76 -3.43 -12.28
N VAL A 19 14.25 -3.86 -11.10
CA VAL A 19 15.49 -3.32 -10.52
C VAL A 19 16.70 -3.69 -11.36
N VAL A 20 16.77 -4.93 -11.86
CA VAL A 20 17.85 -5.37 -12.77
C VAL A 20 17.84 -4.55 -14.05
N GLU A 21 16.70 -4.44 -14.73
CA GLU A 21 16.55 -3.67 -15.97
C GLU A 21 16.95 -2.19 -15.79
N ILE A 22 16.54 -1.58 -14.66
CA ILE A 22 16.93 -0.20 -14.34
C ILE A 22 18.44 -0.08 -14.13
N SER A 23 19.07 -1.03 -13.43
CA SER A 23 20.51 -1.04 -13.18
C SER A 23 21.29 -1.15 -14.48
N GLU A 24 20.95 -2.12 -15.32
CA GLU A 24 21.58 -2.35 -16.62
C GLU A 24 21.42 -1.14 -17.55
N TRP A 25 20.22 -0.56 -17.60
CA TRP A 25 19.96 0.62 -18.41
C TRP A 25 20.78 1.82 -17.95
N LEU A 26 20.86 2.07 -16.64
CA LEU A 26 21.70 3.12 -16.06
C LEU A 26 23.18 2.92 -16.39
N ALA A 27 23.67 1.69 -16.24
CA ALA A 27 25.06 1.34 -16.51
C ALA A 27 25.40 1.61 -17.98
N ALA A 28 24.58 1.14 -18.92
CA ALA A 28 24.83 1.27 -20.35
C ALA A 28 24.64 2.70 -20.87
N ASN A 29 23.61 3.42 -20.41
CA ASN A 29 23.16 4.65 -21.08
C ASN A 29 23.50 5.93 -20.34
N VAL A 30 23.74 5.88 -19.02
CA VAL A 30 23.91 7.09 -18.21
C VAL A 30 25.27 7.14 -17.52
N MET A 31 25.65 6.08 -16.82
CA MET A 31 26.84 6.08 -15.97
C MET A 31 28.09 5.54 -16.66
N ARG A 32 27.93 4.66 -17.67
CA ARG A 32 29.03 3.90 -18.30
C ARG A 32 29.89 3.13 -17.28
N ALA A 33 29.26 2.73 -16.17
CA ALA A 33 29.83 2.00 -15.05
C ALA A 33 28.69 1.38 -14.23
N GLU A 34 29.02 0.41 -13.37
CA GLU A 34 28.03 -0.23 -12.47
C GLU A 34 27.42 0.80 -11.49
N PRO A 35 26.09 0.98 -11.47
CA PRO A 35 25.46 1.96 -10.59
C PRO A 35 25.32 1.46 -9.16
N VAL A 36 25.59 2.33 -8.19
CA VAL A 36 25.23 2.08 -6.78
C VAL A 36 23.81 2.59 -6.54
N LEU A 37 22.86 1.66 -6.37
CA LEU A 37 21.45 2.00 -6.18
C LEU A 37 21.08 2.23 -4.71
N GLY A 38 20.64 3.45 -4.40
CA GLY A 38 20.00 3.77 -3.12
C GLY A 38 18.48 3.83 -3.24
N ILE A 39 17.77 3.46 -2.18
CA ILE A 39 16.31 3.63 -2.11
C ILE A 39 15.93 4.88 -1.30
N SER A 40 14.97 5.64 -1.81
CA SER A 40 14.46 6.86 -1.16
C SER A 40 12.99 6.75 -0.75
N ARG A 41 12.23 5.88 -1.44
CA ARG A 41 10.84 5.58 -1.16
C ARG A 41 10.49 4.16 -1.61
N LEU A 42 9.66 3.50 -0.83
CA LEU A 42 9.01 2.23 -1.19
C LEU A 42 7.54 2.33 -0.78
N ASP A 43 6.65 1.97 -1.70
CA ASP A 43 5.22 1.82 -1.40
C ASP A 43 4.88 0.33 -1.49
N LEU A 44 4.48 -0.27 -0.38
CA LEU A 44 3.93 -1.63 -0.34
C LEU A 44 2.42 -1.54 -0.28
N TYR A 45 1.70 -2.44 -0.94
CA TYR A 45 0.25 -2.47 -0.84
C TYR A 45 -0.34 -3.86 -0.92
N CYS A 46 -1.56 -3.99 -0.40
CA CYS A 46 -2.47 -5.09 -0.69
C CYS A 46 -3.82 -4.53 -1.16
N ASP A 47 -4.47 -5.27 -2.04
CA ASP A 47 -5.83 -5.01 -2.50
C ASP A 47 -6.75 -6.09 -1.92
N THR A 48 -7.91 -5.69 -1.41
CA THR A 48 -8.86 -6.60 -0.75
C THR A 48 -10.31 -6.24 -1.07
N GLN A 49 -11.17 -7.25 -1.05
CA GLN A 49 -12.64 -7.12 -1.03
C GLN A 49 -13.22 -7.70 0.26
N GLY A 50 -14.52 -7.54 0.48
CA GLY A 50 -15.25 -8.07 1.64
C GLY A 50 -15.15 -7.23 2.92
N TRP A 51 -14.17 -6.33 3.03
CA TRP A 51 -14.17 -5.27 4.03
C TRP A 51 -14.81 -4.01 3.46
N LEU A 52 -15.93 -3.57 4.04
CA LEU A 52 -16.66 -2.37 3.65
C LEU A 52 -16.54 -1.32 4.76
N PRO A 53 -15.60 -0.37 4.64
CA PRO A 53 -15.33 0.56 5.72
C PRO A 53 -16.47 1.52 5.95
N THR A 54 -16.72 1.81 7.22
CA THR A 54 -17.66 2.79 7.72
C THR A 54 -16.92 3.95 8.37
N MET A 55 -17.62 5.03 8.70
CA MET A 55 -17.01 6.13 9.46
C MET A 55 -16.56 5.68 10.85
N ASP A 56 -17.25 4.72 11.47
CA ASP A 56 -16.92 4.18 12.81
C ASP A 56 -15.60 3.41 12.82
N ASP A 57 -15.19 2.85 11.67
CA ASP A 57 -13.89 2.19 11.56
C ASP A 57 -12.75 3.18 11.78
N PHE A 58 -12.96 4.48 11.51
CA PHE A 58 -11.98 5.50 11.82
C PHE A 58 -11.58 5.43 13.29
N ASP A 59 -12.52 5.31 14.23
CA ASP A 59 -12.20 5.27 15.66
C ASP A 59 -11.56 3.95 16.10
N ARG A 60 -11.73 2.89 15.30
CA ARG A 60 -11.17 1.55 15.54
C ARG A 60 -9.73 1.38 15.04
N PHE A 61 -9.24 2.31 14.21
CA PHE A 61 -7.85 2.29 13.80
C PHE A 61 -6.92 2.70 14.94
N HIS A 62 -6.00 1.81 15.23
CA HIS A 62 -4.87 2.06 16.11
C HIS A 62 -3.62 2.32 15.28
N CYS A 63 -3.07 3.52 15.39
CA CYS A 63 -1.91 3.97 14.63
C CYS A 63 -0.90 4.65 15.55
N ARG A 64 0.41 4.38 15.36
CA ARG A 64 1.47 5.13 16.06
C ARG A 64 1.75 6.51 15.45
N GLY A 65 1.25 6.76 14.24
CA GLY A 65 1.33 8.06 13.58
C GLY A 65 0.34 9.07 14.16
N VAL A 66 0.83 10.28 14.46
CA VAL A 66 0.03 11.35 15.09
C VAL A 66 -1.06 11.91 14.16
N ARG A 67 -0.79 11.98 12.84
CA ARG A 67 -1.72 12.57 11.87
C ARG A 67 -2.67 11.53 11.31
N ARG A 68 -3.96 11.83 11.29
CA ARG A 68 -5.02 10.95 10.79
C ARG A 68 -6.04 11.79 10.02
N ARG A 69 -6.49 11.32 8.85
CA ARG A 69 -7.50 11.97 8.02
C ARG A 69 -8.46 10.93 7.44
N VAL A 70 -9.71 11.32 7.28
CA VAL A 70 -10.75 10.54 6.58
C VAL A 70 -11.32 11.38 5.45
N TYR A 71 -11.58 10.74 4.32
CA TYR A 71 -12.19 11.30 3.13
C TYR A 71 -13.54 10.62 2.91
N SER A 72 -14.54 11.37 2.46
CA SER A 72 -15.87 10.83 2.16
C SER A 72 -16.05 10.60 0.67
N MET A 73 -16.97 9.69 0.33
CA MET A 73 -17.41 9.47 -1.04
C MET A 73 -18.00 10.76 -1.66
N PRO A 74 -17.92 10.94 -3.00
CA PRO A 74 -18.68 11.97 -3.71
C PRO A 74 -20.19 11.90 -3.44
N ALA A 75 -20.92 13.01 -3.60
CA ALA A 75 -22.36 13.06 -3.30
C ALA A 75 -23.19 12.09 -4.17
N GLU A 76 -22.83 11.95 -5.44
CA GLU A 76 -23.42 10.99 -6.39
C GLU A 76 -23.31 9.54 -5.92
N ASP A 77 -22.16 9.16 -5.36
CA ASP A 77 -21.91 7.81 -4.83
C ASP A 77 -22.51 7.60 -3.42
N GLN A 78 -22.96 8.67 -2.76
CA GLN A 78 -23.64 8.62 -1.45
C GLN A 78 -25.15 8.46 -1.56
N ALA A 79 -25.78 8.74 -2.71
CA ALA A 79 -27.23 8.80 -2.86
C ALA A 79 -27.98 7.51 -2.48
N HIS A 80 -27.28 6.36 -2.50
CA HIS A 80 -27.82 5.05 -2.10
C HIS A 80 -27.40 4.60 -0.69
N ALA A 81 -26.75 5.46 0.10
CA ALA A 81 -26.20 5.13 1.41
C ALA A 81 -26.97 5.81 2.54
N MET A 82 -27.35 5.05 3.56
CA MET A 82 -27.82 5.61 4.83
C MET A 82 -26.59 6.01 5.66
N GLY A 83 -26.21 7.30 5.60
CA GLY A 83 -25.04 7.86 6.28
C GLY A 83 -23.84 8.13 5.36
N ARG A 84 -22.87 8.92 5.84
CA ARG A 84 -21.65 9.24 5.07
C ARG A 84 -20.77 8.00 4.96
N LYS A 85 -20.39 7.60 3.75
CA LYS A 85 -19.41 6.53 3.49
C LYS A 85 -18.01 7.11 3.30
N PRO A 86 -16.96 6.52 3.89
CA PRO A 86 -15.59 6.91 3.62
C PRO A 86 -15.16 6.46 2.22
N SER A 87 -14.41 7.31 1.50
CA SER A 87 -13.67 6.95 0.28
C SER A 87 -12.21 6.62 0.57
N GLY A 88 -11.71 7.02 1.74
CA GLY A 88 -10.40 6.61 2.21
C GLY A 88 -9.99 7.20 3.54
N PHE A 89 -8.89 6.65 4.07
CA PHE A 89 -8.24 7.03 5.31
C PHE A 89 -6.75 7.23 5.06
N VAL A 90 -6.16 8.21 5.73
CA VAL A 90 -4.73 8.47 5.69
C VAL A 90 -4.19 8.56 7.11
N PHE A 91 -3.12 7.82 7.37
CA PHE A 91 -2.46 7.77 8.66
C PHE A 91 -0.98 8.12 8.54
N GLY A 92 -0.46 8.85 9.52
CA GLY A 92 0.92 9.32 9.54
C GLY A 92 1.21 10.44 8.53
N ALA A 93 2.49 10.79 8.47
CA ALA A 93 3.09 11.76 7.56
C ALA A 93 4.61 11.57 7.61
N GLY A 94 5.34 12.22 6.71
CA GLY A 94 6.81 12.16 6.74
C GLY A 94 7.33 10.75 6.45
N ASP A 95 8.05 10.14 7.39
CA ASP A 95 8.88 8.97 7.09
C ASP A 95 8.12 7.64 6.93
N LEU A 96 6.90 7.55 7.47
CA LEU A 96 5.96 6.45 7.25
C LEU A 96 4.54 6.99 7.16
N MET A 97 3.81 6.56 6.13
CA MET A 97 2.42 6.92 5.88
C MET A 97 1.65 5.68 5.43
N ALA A 98 0.39 5.57 5.86
CA ALA A 98 -0.53 4.58 5.32
C ALA A 98 -1.74 5.25 4.66
N ARG A 99 -2.26 4.59 3.63
CA ARG A 99 -3.48 4.96 2.90
C ARG A 99 -4.36 3.74 2.79
N CYS A 100 -5.61 3.84 3.22
CA CYS A 100 -6.64 2.81 3.02
C CYS A 100 -7.73 3.46 2.18
N TYR A 101 -7.95 3.08 0.92
CA TYR A 101 -8.88 3.81 0.05
C TYR A 101 -9.60 2.90 -0.94
N ASP A 102 -10.76 3.35 -1.41
CA ASP A 102 -11.50 2.69 -2.47
C ASP A 102 -10.74 2.83 -3.79
N LYS A 103 -10.09 1.74 -4.20
CA LYS A 103 -9.27 1.69 -5.41
C LYS A 103 -10.16 1.65 -6.64
N THR A 104 -11.32 1.01 -6.58
CA THR A 104 -12.29 0.99 -7.70
C THR A 104 -12.77 2.40 -8.02
N LEU A 105 -13.09 3.21 -7.01
CA LEU A 105 -13.43 4.63 -7.14
C LEU A 105 -12.27 5.43 -7.74
N GLU A 106 -11.05 5.23 -7.23
CA GLU A 106 -9.86 5.94 -7.73
C GLU A 106 -9.60 5.64 -9.22
N LEU A 107 -9.71 4.37 -9.62
CA LEU A 107 -9.54 3.95 -11.01
C LEU A 107 -10.60 4.53 -11.94
N ARG A 108 -11.86 4.58 -11.49
CA ARG A 108 -12.95 5.24 -12.23
C ARG A 108 -12.63 6.71 -12.45
N SER A 109 -12.19 7.42 -11.41
CA SER A 109 -11.86 8.85 -11.52
C SER A 109 -10.68 9.15 -12.46
N ARG A 110 -9.75 8.20 -12.61
CA ARG A 110 -8.55 8.33 -13.44
C ARG A 110 -8.69 7.74 -14.85
N GLY A 111 -9.80 7.04 -15.13
CA GLY A 111 -9.97 6.31 -16.38
C GLY A 111 -8.93 5.22 -16.60
N SER A 112 -8.43 4.58 -15.52
CA SER A 112 -7.39 3.57 -15.60
C SER A 112 -7.93 2.18 -15.28
N GLU A 113 -7.65 1.20 -16.14
CA GLU A 113 -8.15 -0.17 -15.95
C GLU A 113 -7.06 -1.21 -15.69
N TRP A 114 -5.79 -0.88 -15.96
CA TRP A 114 -4.71 -1.86 -15.86
C TRP A 114 -4.61 -2.56 -14.49
N PRO A 115 -4.88 -1.92 -13.32
CA PRO A 115 -4.78 -2.63 -12.05
C PRO A 115 -5.83 -3.73 -11.90
N LYS A 116 -6.96 -3.62 -12.60
CA LYS A 116 -7.99 -4.66 -12.61
C LYS A 116 -7.45 -5.97 -13.21
N ALA A 117 -6.48 -5.89 -14.13
CA ALA A 117 -5.81 -7.07 -14.69
C ALA A 117 -4.91 -7.79 -13.67
N CYS A 118 -4.57 -7.15 -12.55
CA CYS A 118 -3.79 -7.75 -11.47
C CYS A 118 -4.67 -8.42 -10.40
N TRP A 119 -5.99 -8.26 -10.45
CA TRP A 119 -6.91 -8.83 -9.47
C TRP A 119 -7.41 -10.19 -9.95
N LEU A 120 -7.02 -11.25 -9.24
CA LEU A 120 -7.51 -12.60 -9.50
C LEU A 120 -8.88 -12.77 -8.83
N ASP A 121 -9.84 -13.33 -9.58
CA ASP A 121 -11.15 -13.76 -9.08
C ASP A 121 -11.93 -12.71 -8.26
N TRP A 122 -11.79 -11.42 -8.61
CA TRP A 122 -12.47 -10.34 -7.90
C TRP A 122 -13.94 -10.18 -8.33
N ASP A 123 -14.79 -9.82 -7.37
CA ASP A 123 -16.21 -9.56 -7.59
C ASP A 123 -16.42 -8.13 -8.11
N GLN A 124 -16.85 -8.01 -9.37
CA GLN A 124 -17.12 -6.70 -9.99
C GLN A 124 -18.20 -5.88 -9.30
N GLY A 125 -19.09 -6.54 -8.53
CA GLY A 125 -20.13 -5.89 -7.74
C GLY A 125 -19.64 -5.27 -6.43
N GLN A 126 -18.40 -5.54 -6.02
CA GLN A 126 -17.83 -5.04 -4.77
C GLN A 126 -16.63 -4.10 -4.99
N PRO A 127 -16.49 -3.05 -4.16
CA PRO A 127 -15.34 -2.17 -4.24
C PRO A 127 -14.07 -2.92 -3.80
N VAL A 128 -12.98 -2.69 -4.52
CA VAL A 128 -11.64 -3.11 -4.10
C VAL A 128 -11.04 -2.00 -3.26
N TRP A 129 -10.65 -2.32 -2.04
CA TRP A 129 -9.94 -1.41 -1.14
C TRP A 129 -8.45 -1.70 -1.17
N ARG A 130 -7.65 -0.65 -1.35
CA ARG A 130 -6.19 -0.73 -1.26
C ARG A 130 -5.72 -0.26 0.10
N ILE A 131 -4.89 -1.07 0.75
CA ILE A 131 -4.12 -0.70 1.93
C ILE A 131 -2.67 -0.54 1.50
N GLU A 132 -2.14 0.67 1.58
CA GLU A 132 -0.83 1.04 1.08
C GLU A 132 0.02 1.68 2.17
N PHE A 133 1.25 1.19 2.33
CA PHE A 133 2.25 1.72 3.24
C PHE A 133 3.40 2.32 2.46
N GLN A 134 3.58 3.64 2.61
CA GLN A 134 4.67 4.40 2.04
C GLN A 134 5.77 4.59 3.08
N PHE A 135 6.92 3.99 2.81
CA PHE A 135 8.15 4.17 3.55
C PHE A 135 9.03 5.19 2.83
N ARG A 136 9.57 6.17 3.57
CA ARG A 136 10.62 7.07 3.06
C ARG A 136 11.98 6.67 3.61
N ARG A 137 13.03 7.23 3.00
CA ARG A 137 14.44 6.94 3.24
C ARG A 137 14.80 6.74 4.71
N ARG A 138 14.39 7.64 5.60
CA ARG A 138 14.78 7.56 7.02
C ARG A 138 14.27 6.28 7.68
N THR A 139 12.99 5.93 7.47
CA THR A 139 12.43 4.67 7.99
C THR A 139 13.10 3.47 7.34
N LEU A 140 13.26 3.47 6.02
CA LEU A 140 13.91 2.37 5.29
C LEU A 140 15.32 2.10 5.84
N VAL A 141 16.15 3.13 5.95
CA VAL A 141 17.51 3.01 6.50
C VAL A 141 17.48 2.55 7.96
N SER A 142 16.57 3.06 8.80
CA SER A 142 16.45 2.61 10.19
C SER A 142 16.04 1.14 10.33
N LEU A 143 15.40 0.58 9.31
CA LEU A 143 15.02 -0.83 9.21
C LEU A 143 16.04 -1.66 8.41
N GLY A 144 17.26 -1.14 8.20
CA GLY A 144 18.33 -1.85 7.48
C GLY A 144 18.16 -1.92 5.96
N CYS A 145 17.21 -1.18 5.39
CA CYS A 145 16.92 -1.17 3.96
C CYS A 145 17.45 0.11 3.31
N SER A 146 18.68 0.09 2.78
CA SER A 146 19.31 1.24 2.13
C SER A 146 19.34 1.15 0.61
N THR A 147 19.16 -0.06 0.06
CA THR A 147 19.15 -0.35 -1.38
C THR A 147 17.82 -1.00 -1.79
N PRO A 148 17.45 -0.98 -3.09
CA PRO A 148 16.27 -1.69 -3.58
C PRO A 148 16.31 -3.20 -3.29
N ALA A 149 17.46 -3.85 -3.47
CA ALA A 149 17.62 -5.28 -3.21
C ALA A 149 17.36 -5.65 -1.75
N GLN A 150 17.88 -4.86 -0.79
CA GLN A 150 17.61 -5.06 0.63
C GLN A 150 16.11 -4.90 0.94
N ALA A 151 15.48 -3.87 0.38
CA ALA A 151 14.07 -3.60 0.60
C ALA A 151 13.15 -4.69 0.02
N LEU A 152 13.47 -5.22 -1.17
CA LEU A 152 12.73 -6.32 -1.80
C LEU A 152 12.88 -7.63 -1.02
N ALA A 153 14.07 -7.91 -0.49
CA ALA A 153 14.31 -9.07 0.37
C ALA A 153 13.56 -8.95 1.70
N ALA A 154 13.48 -7.76 2.28
CA ALA A 154 12.79 -7.49 3.54
C ALA A 154 11.29 -7.17 3.39
N ARG A 155 10.68 -7.35 2.20
CA ARG A 155 9.31 -6.86 1.92
C ARG A 155 8.25 -7.39 2.89
N GLN A 156 8.37 -8.63 3.35
CA GLN A 156 7.45 -9.21 4.33
C GLN A 156 7.64 -8.60 5.71
N GLU A 157 8.88 -8.43 6.16
CA GLU A 157 9.19 -7.77 7.45
C GLU A 157 8.74 -6.31 7.46
N LEU A 158 8.93 -5.60 6.34
CA LEU A 158 8.43 -4.24 6.16
C LEU A 158 6.89 -4.22 6.26
N TRP A 159 6.20 -5.16 5.62
CA TRP A 159 4.74 -5.31 5.71
C TRP A 159 4.28 -5.60 7.15
N HIS A 160 4.93 -6.54 7.84
CA HIS A 160 4.65 -6.87 9.24
C HIS A 160 4.85 -5.66 10.16
N TYR A 161 5.96 -4.93 9.99
CA TYR A 161 6.19 -3.70 10.74
C TYR A 161 5.08 -2.66 10.48
N ALA A 162 4.66 -2.50 9.23
CA ALA A 162 3.63 -1.53 8.85
C ALA A 162 2.25 -1.87 9.44
N THR A 163 1.89 -3.15 9.45
CA THR A 163 0.60 -3.65 9.99
C THR A 163 0.58 -3.69 11.54
N GLN A 164 1.75 -3.73 12.18
CA GLN A 164 1.86 -3.43 13.62
C GLN A 164 1.76 -1.92 13.90
N TRP A 165 2.27 -1.10 12.99
CA TRP A 165 2.22 0.36 13.11
C TRP A 165 0.80 0.93 12.90
N LEU A 166 0.02 0.33 12.01
CA LEU A 166 -1.41 0.60 11.77
C LEU A 166 -2.21 -0.72 11.78
N SER A 167 -3.17 -0.83 12.70
CA SER A 167 -4.08 -1.97 12.79
C SER A 167 -5.52 -1.51 12.97
N LEU A 168 -6.46 -2.22 12.37
CA LEU A 168 -7.89 -2.07 12.66
C LEU A 168 -8.25 -3.05 13.77
N ARG A 169 -8.80 -2.56 14.89
CA ARG A 169 -9.12 -3.40 16.05
C ARG A 169 -10.63 -3.42 16.27
N THR A 170 -11.21 -4.61 16.32
CA THR A 170 -12.59 -4.78 16.77
C THR A 170 -12.61 -4.90 18.30
N PRO A 171 -13.54 -4.22 19.01
CA PRO A 171 -13.70 -4.41 20.44
C PRO A 171 -14.07 -5.86 20.75
N SER A 172 -13.19 -6.59 21.43
CA SER A 172 -13.50 -7.88 22.04
C SER A 172 -13.96 -7.65 23.48
N ARG A 173 -15.12 -8.19 23.88
CA ARG A 173 -15.61 -8.15 25.27
C ARG A 173 -14.95 -9.20 26.18
N SER A 174 -13.88 -9.85 25.73
CA SER A 174 -13.11 -10.83 26.50
C SER A 174 -11.61 -10.56 26.36
N THR A 175 -10.90 -10.57 27.48
CA THR A 175 -9.42 -10.51 27.56
C THR A 175 -8.82 -11.78 26.98
N VAL A 176 -8.87 -11.89 25.66
CA VAL A 176 -7.93 -12.63 24.84
C VAL A 176 -7.67 -11.71 23.67
N ALA A 177 -6.49 -11.08 23.65
CA ALA A 177 -6.06 -10.27 22.53
C ALA A 177 -5.83 -11.20 21.34
N VAL A 178 -6.88 -11.45 20.55
CA VAL A 178 -6.72 -12.01 19.22
C VAL A 178 -6.20 -10.88 18.36
N ALA A 179 -4.88 -10.83 18.20
CA ALA A 179 -4.26 -10.08 17.12
C ALA A 179 -4.74 -10.73 15.81
N GLY A 180 -5.82 -10.19 15.23
CA GLY A 180 -6.29 -10.61 13.92
C GLY A 180 -5.25 -10.18 12.89
N THR A 181 -4.35 -11.08 12.53
CA THR A 181 -3.51 -10.98 11.34
C THR A 181 -4.45 -11.04 10.14
N LEU A 182 -4.88 -9.88 9.64
CA LEU A 182 -5.46 -9.82 8.31
C LEU A 182 -4.31 -10.04 7.31
N LEU A 183 -4.44 -11.15 6.58
CA LEU A 183 -3.70 -11.52 5.35
C LEU A 183 -2.31 -12.12 5.59
N GLU A 184 -2.27 -13.45 5.69
CA GLU A 184 -1.10 -14.21 5.24
C GLU A 184 -0.98 -14.03 3.73
N TRP A 185 0.12 -13.40 3.30
CA TRP A 185 0.47 -13.32 1.88
C TRP A 185 1.01 -14.69 1.44
N THR A 186 0.21 -15.43 0.69
CA THR A 186 0.70 -16.57 -0.10
C THR A 186 0.95 -16.07 -1.52
N GLY A 187 2.17 -15.60 -1.79
CA GLY A 187 2.59 -15.31 -3.15
C GLY A 187 2.54 -16.57 -4.03
N PRO A 188 2.44 -16.43 -5.36
CA PRO A 188 2.52 -17.58 -6.26
C PRO A 188 3.91 -18.21 -6.20
N SER A 189 3.92 -19.55 -6.16
CA SER A 189 5.08 -20.43 -6.20
C SER A 189 5.96 -20.24 -7.44
#